data_AF-A0A4Y2F021-F1
#
_entry.id   AF-A0A4Y2F021-F1
#
_cell.length_a   1.000
_cell.length_b   1.000
_cell.length_c   1.000
_cell.angle_alpha   90.00
_cell.angle_beta   90.00
_cell.angle_gamma   90.00
#
_symmetry.space_group_name_H-M   'P 1'
#
loop_
_entity.id
_entity.type
_entity.pdbx_description
1 polymer ?
#
loop_
_entity_poly.entity_id
_entity_poly.type
_entity_poly.pdbx_seq_one_letter_code
_entity_poly.pdbx_strand_id
1 'polypeptide(L)'
;MGHAIKGPFGGLWKTANNFPENIFDNFLVIKRDSESNGTFQFVMPFLVEKAVVATIVEDFSFRKLGSDDFLVEVYACQQVQKIFKLKALATIPITVSAHTSLIASKGVINCRKLFNVLVEIITDELKSQGAVMFAKLPFA
;
A
#
# COMPACT_ATOMS: atom_id res chain seq x y z
N MET A 1 4.15 27.63 -30.12
CA MET A 1 3.01 27.55 -29.18
C MET A 1 2.27 26.26 -29.48
N GLY A 2 2.56 25.18 -28.74
CA GLY A 2 1.99 23.85 -29.02
C GLY A 2 0.66 23.68 -28.30
N HIS A 3 -0.40 23.35 -29.03
CA HIS A 3 -1.73 23.12 -28.46
C HIS A 3 -1.75 21.83 -27.63
N ALA A 4 -2.29 21.93 -26.42
CA ALA A 4 -2.54 20.77 -25.56
C ALA A 4 -3.68 19.92 -26.15
N ILE A 5 -3.37 18.69 -26.55
CA ILE A 5 -4.36 17.71 -27.01
C ILE A 5 -5.01 17.11 -25.76
N LYS A 6 -6.29 17.44 -25.53
CA LYS A 6 -7.13 16.76 -24.54
C LYS A 6 -7.49 15.38 -25.10
N GLY A 7 -6.95 14.32 -24.50
CA GLY A 7 -7.36 12.94 -24.78
C GLY A 7 -8.80 12.67 -24.30
N PRO A 8 -9.42 11.56 -24.74
CA PRO A 8 -10.83 11.24 -24.50
C PRO A 8 -11.19 10.96 -23.03
N PHE A 9 -10.20 10.91 -22.14
CA PHE A 9 -10.41 10.77 -20.70
C PHE A 9 -10.33 12.17 -20.07
N GLY A 10 -11.48 12.73 -19.68
CA GLY A 10 -11.61 14.00 -18.95
C GLY A 10 -11.07 13.96 -17.51
N GLY A 11 -10.09 13.11 -17.23
CA GLY A 11 -9.36 13.11 -15.97
C GLY A 11 -8.29 14.19 -15.99
N LEU A 12 -8.33 15.10 -15.02
CA LEU A 12 -7.20 15.97 -14.71
C LEU A 12 -5.97 15.09 -14.48
N TRP A 13 -5.01 15.09 -15.40
CA TRP A 13 -3.68 14.55 -15.13
C TRP A 13 -3.08 15.47 -14.06
N LYS A 14 -3.20 15.07 -12.80
CA LYS A 14 -2.37 15.66 -11.77
C LYS A 14 -0.97 15.16 -12.06
N THR A 15 -0.10 16.03 -12.57
CA THR A 15 1.35 15.83 -12.51
C THR A 15 1.72 15.74 -11.03
N ALA A 16 1.65 14.56 -10.44
CA ALA A 16 2.19 14.32 -9.12
C ALA A 16 3.72 14.25 -9.27
N ASN A 17 4.36 15.40 -9.45
CA ASN A 17 5.82 15.54 -9.42
C ASN A 17 6.41 15.40 -8.01
N ASN A 18 5.60 15.01 -7.03
CA ASN A 18 6.05 14.73 -5.66
C ASN A 18 5.75 13.27 -5.36
N PHE A 19 6.52 12.36 -5.96
CA PHE A 19 6.67 11.05 -5.34
C PHE A 19 7.42 11.28 -4.04
N PRO A 20 6.87 10.90 -2.87
CA PRO A 20 7.59 11.07 -1.62
C PRO A 20 8.91 10.32 -1.72
N GLU A 21 10.02 10.99 -1.40
CA GLU A 21 11.40 10.47 -1.42
C GLU A 21 11.64 9.27 -0.46
N ASN A 22 10.57 8.74 0.13
CA ASN A 22 10.55 7.61 1.00
C ASN A 22 9.37 6.72 0.58
N ILE A 23 9.64 5.78 -0.34
CA ILE A 23 8.70 4.72 -0.71
C ILE A 23 8.73 3.69 0.43
N PHE A 24 7.82 3.81 1.38
CA PHE A 24 7.57 2.80 2.40
C PHE A 24 6.10 2.40 2.41
N ASP A 25 5.81 1.26 3.03
CA ASP A 25 4.45 0.76 3.13
C ASP A 25 3.67 1.57 4.17
N ASN A 26 2.99 2.61 3.72
CA ASN A 26 2.16 3.46 4.60
C ASN A 26 0.92 2.71 5.10
N PHE A 27 0.44 1.69 4.37
CA PHE A 27 -0.73 0.90 4.73
C PHE A 27 -0.30 -0.46 5.28
N LEU A 28 -0.56 -0.69 6.56
CA LEU A 28 -0.22 -1.92 7.27
C LEU A 28 -1.48 -2.64 7.73
N VAL A 29 -1.51 -3.96 7.61
CA VAL A 29 -2.57 -4.82 8.13
C VAL A 29 -2.04 -5.57 9.35
N ILE A 30 -2.73 -5.43 10.47
CA ILE A 30 -2.53 -6.22 11.67
C ILE A 30 -3.51 -7.38 11.63
N LYS A 31 -2.95 -8.58 11.57
CA LYS A 31 -3.68 -9.84 11.64
C LYS A 31 -3.35 -10.55 12.94
N ARG A 32 -4.28 -11.36 13.42
CA ARG A 32 -4.02 -12.22 14.58
C ARG A 32 -3.24 -13.45 14.13
N ASP A 33 -2.15 -13.74 14.83
CA ASP A 33 -1.35 -14.94 14.59
C ASP A 33 -1.81 -16.03 15.56
N SER A 34 -2.64 -16.97 15.12
CA SER A 34 -3.12 -18.04 15.99
C SER A 34 -3.20 -19.35 15.24
N GLU A 35 -2.89 -20.46 15.92
CA GLU A 35 -2.88 -21.81 15.34
C GLU A 35 -4.20 -22.20 14.65
N SER A 36 -5.32 -21.56 15.03
CA SER A 36 -6.66 -21.82 14.50
C SER A 36 -7.22 -20.72 13.60
N ASN A 37 -6.41 -19.75 13.12
CA ASN A 37 -6.89 -18.58 12.36
C ASN A 37 -8.02 -17.80 13.09
N GLY A 38 -7.92 -17.63 14.41
CA GLY A 38 -8.84 -16.81 15.18
C GLY A 38 -8.83 -15.35 14.73
N THR A 39 -10.00 -14.72 14.63
CA THR A 39 -10.18 -13.31 14.27
C THR A 39 -10.18 -12.39 15.50
N PHE A 40 -10.16 -11.07 15.29
CA PHE A 40 -10.40 -10.10 16.36
C PHE A 40 -11.89 -9.89 16.67
N GLN A 41 -12.78 -10.81 16.27
CA GLN A 41 -14.24 -10.69 16.41
C GLN A 41 -14.69 -10.36 17.84
N PHE A 42 -14.08 -11.00 18.84
CA PHE A 42 -14.40 -10.81 20.27
C PHE A 42 -13.40 -9.93 21.02
N VAL A 43 -12.41 -9.36 20.33
CA VAL A 43 -11.44 -8.47 20.94
C VAL A 43 -12.01 -7.06 20.90
N MET A 44 -11.98 -6.39 22.06
CA MET A 44 -12.54 -5.04 22.13
C MET A 44 -11.65 -4.08 21.30
N PRO A 45 -12.22 -3.34 20.33
CA PRO A 45 -11.44 -2.49 19.41
C PRO A 45 -10.59 -1.45 20.13
N PHE A 46 -11.10 -0.89 21.24
CA PHE A 46 -10.38 0.10 22.03
C PHE A 46 -9.07 -0.43 22.64
N LEU A 47 -9.00 -1.74 22.93
CA LEU A 47 -7.80 -2.33 23.51
C LEU A 47 -6.70 -2.41 22.47
N VAL A 48 -7.08 -2.80 21.26
CA VAL A 48 -6.19 -2.90 20.10
C VAL A 48 -5.70 -1.51 19.73
N GLU A 49 -6.61 -0.54 19.62
CA GLU A 49 -6.28 0.85 19.30
C GLU A 49 -5.32 1.44 20.34
N LYS A 50 -5.60 1.27 21.64
CA LYS A 50 -4.69 1.74 22.70
C LYS A 50 -3.30 1.10 22.64
N ALA A 51 -3.20 -0.17 22.30
CA ALA A 51 -1.91 -0.85 22.15
C ALA A 51 -1.11 -0.29 20.95
N VAL A 52 -1.80 0.05 19.86
CA VAL A 52 -1.18 0.72 18.70
C VAL A 52 -0.76 2.15 19.04
N VAL A 53 -1.63 2.94 19.71
CA VAL A 53 -1.28 4.28 20.23
C VAL A 53 -0.08 4.23 21.19
N ALA A 54 0.03 3.20 22.02
CA ALA A 54 1.19 3.06 22.92
C ALA A 54 2.50 2.81 22.14
N THR A 55 2.42 2.31 20.91
CA THR A 55 3.58 2.05 20.06
C THR A 55 3.94 3.25 19.17
N ILE A 56 2.93 3.99 18.72
CA ILE A 56 3.05 5.12 17.80
C ILE A 56 2.57 6.40 18.51
N VAL A 57 3.49 7.34 18.72
CA VAL A 57 3.21 8.58 19.49
C VAL A 57 2.56 9.69 18.64
N GLU A 58 2.71 9.60 17.31
CA GLU A 58 2.30 10.62 16.33
C GLU A 58 1.00 10.22 15.60
N ASP A 59 0.48 11.10 14.74
CA ASP A 59 -0.73 10.87 13.96
C ASP A 59 -0.65 9.57 13.13
N PHE A 60 -1.69 8.75 13.22
CA PHE A 60 -1.91 7.57 12.38
C PHE A 60 -3.42 7.37 12.17
N SER A 61 -3.79 6.65 11.12
CA SER A 61 -5.18 6.25 10.89
C SER A 61 -5.37 4.79 11.29
N PHE A 62 -6.41 4.50 12.07
CA PHE A 62 -6.73 3.15 12.54
C PHE A 62 -8.16 2.79 12.15
N ARG A 63 -8.32 1.68 11.41
CA ARG A 63 -9.63 1.23 10.95
C ARG A 63 -9.76 -0.28 11.03
N LYS A 64 -10.94 -0.75 11.43
CA LYS A 64 -11.29 -2.17 11.34
C LYS A 64 -11.72 -2.52 9.91
N LEU A 65 -11.18 -3.59 9.35
CA LEU A 65 -11.56 -4.13 8.05
C LEU A 65 -12.76 -5.09 8.19
N GLY A 66 -13.47 -5.33 7.08
CA GLY A 66 -14.55 -6.33 7.05
C GLY A 66 -14.09 -7.77 7.30
N SER A 67 -12.78 -8.04 7.23
CA SER A 67 -12.16 -9.32 7.60
C SER A 67 -11.94 -9.48 9.10
N ASP A 68 -12.42 -8.55 9.93
CA ASP A 68 -12.09 -8.44 11.37
C ASP A 68 -10.60 -8.16 11.66
N ASP A 69 -9.78 -7.86 10.66
CA ASP A 69 -8.41 -7.36 10.82
C ASP A 69 -8.39 -5.85 11.04
N PHE A 70 -7.21 -5.30 11.38
CA PHE A 70 -7.03 -3.85 11.52
C PHE A 70 -6.09 -3.30 10.45
N LEU A 71 -6.49 -2.20 9.83
CA LEU A 71 -5.69 -1.39 8.93
C LEU A 71 -5.12 -0.20 9.72
N VAL A 72 -3.80 -0.02 9.61
CA VAL A 72 -3.07 1.12 10.16
C VAL A 72 -2.43 1.88 9.01
N GLU A 73 -2.74 3.16 8.90
CA GLU A 73 -2.09 4.07 7.98
C GLU A 73 -1.10 4.95 8.72
N VAL A 74 0.13 4.98 8.21
CA VAL A 74 1.30 5.51 8.90
C VAL A 74 1.95 6.56 8.01
N TYR A 75 2.34 7.69 8.60
CA TYR A 75 2.87 8.82 7.83
C TYR A 75 4.41 8.94 7.88
N ALA A 76 5.08 8.16 8.74
CA ALA A 76 6.55 8.15 8.84
C ALA A 76 7.16 6.74 8.81
N CYS A 77 8.28 6.59 8.10
CA CYS A 77 9.00 5.31 7.97
C CYS A 77 9.46 4.73 9.33
N GLN A 78 9.87 5.60 10.26
CA GLN A 78 10.28 5.18 11.61
C GLN A 78 9.13 4.51 12.38
N GLN A 79 7.89 4.92 12.13
CA GLN A 79 6.70 4.35 12.76
C GLN A 79 6.41 2.96 12.19
N VAL A 80 6.54 2.78 10.86
CA VAL A 80 6.39 1.47 10.21
C VAL A 80 7.34 0.45 10.83
N GLN A 81 8.61 0.82 11.02
CA GLN A 81 9.60 -0.05 11.67
C GLN A 81 9.23 -0.41 13.11
N LYS A 82 8.58 0.48 13.86
CA LYS A 82 8.09 0.18 15.22
C LYS A 82 6.93 -0.81 15.19
N ILE A 83 5.99 -0.61 14.28
CA ILE A 83 4.82 -1.48 14.12
C ILE A 83 5.24 -2.87 13.65
N PHE A 84 6.19 -2.98 12.70
CA PHE A 84 6.70 -4.27 12.23
C PHE A 84 7.42 -5.07 13.32
N LYS A 85 7.95 -4.40 14.35
CA LYS A 85 8.56 -5.04 15.52
C LYS A 85 7.52 -5.58 16.50
N LEU A 86 6.25 -5.17 16.41
CA LEU A 86 5.18 -5.70 17.24
C LEU A 86 4.85 -7.12 16.81
N LYS A 87 5.05 -8.07 17.73
CA LYS A 87 4.67 -9.48 17.56
C LYS A 87 3.44 -9.87 18.38
N ALA A 88 3.06 -9.03 19.34
CA ALA A 88 1.91 -9.26 20.19
C ALA A 88 1.29 -7.94 20.64
N LEU A 89 -0.03 -7.92 20.79
CA LEU A 89 -0.76 -6.86 21.46
C LEU A 89 -1.26 -7.43 22.80
N ALA A 90 -0.65 -6.97 23.89
CA ALA A 90 -0.79 -7.57 25.22
C ALA A 90 -0.47 -9.08 25.19
N THR A 91 -1.46 -9.94 25.36
CA THR A 91 -1.31 -11.41 25.35
C THR A 91 -1.62 -12.03 23.99
N ILE A 92 -2.08 -11.23 23.01
CA ILE A 92 -2.56 -11.73 21.72
C ILE A 92 -1.41 -11.69 20.71
N PRO A 93 -0.91 -12.83 20.21
CA PRO A 93 0.05 -12.87 19.12
C PRO A 93 -0.56 -12.28 17.83
N ILE A 94 0.24 -11.46 17.14
CA ILE A 94 -0.16 -10.75 15.92
C ILE A 94 0.93 -10.81 14.85
N THR A 95 0.51 -10.70 13.60
CA THR A 95 1.37 -10.53 12.43
C THR A 95 1.03 -9.21 11.77
N VAL A 96 2.06 -8.43 11.43
CA VAL A 96 1.91 -7.20 10.66
C VAL A 96 2.41 -7.45 9.25
N SER A 97 1.60 -7.08 8.26
CA SER A 97 1.95 -7.19 6.83
C SER A 97 1.56 -5.93 6.07
N ALA A 98 2.29 -5.58 5.02
CA ALA A 98 1.92 -4.47 4.13
C ALA A 98 0.63 -4.78 3.35
N HIS A 99 -0.22 -3.76 3.16
CA HIS A 99 -1.48 -3.91 2.45
C HIS A 99 -1.28 -3.81 0.92
N THR A 100 -1.15 -4.94 0.24
CA THR A 100 -0.79 -5.03 -1.19
C THR A 100 -1.67 -4.21 -2.15
N SER A 101 -2.98 -4.10 -1.92
CA SER A 101 -3.90 -3.44 -2.87
C SER A 101 -3.91 -1.91 -2.75
N LEU A 102 -3.95 -1.35 -1.54
CA LEU A 102 -3.90 0.10 -1.28
C LEU A 102 -2.56 0.76 -1.67
N ILE A 103 -1.49 -0.03 -1.80
CA ILE A 103 -0.15 0.45 -2.14
C ILE A 103 0.06 0.41 -3.67
N ALA A 104 -0.85 -0.19 -4.43
CA ALA A 104 -0.73 -0.34 -5.88
C ALA A 104 -1.88 0.32 -6.64
N SER A 105 -1.56 1.04 -7.71
CA SER A 105 -2.54 1.50 -8.69
C SER A 105 -2.28 0.81 -10.03
N LYS A 106 -3.35 0.53 -10.78
CA LYS A 106 -3.25 -0.06 -12.12
C LYS A 106 -3.44 1.04 -13.16
N GLY A 107 -2.48 1.15 -14.08
CA GLY A 107 -2.53 2.04 -15.23
C GLY A 107 -2.43 1.27 -16.54
N VAL A 108 -2.91 1.87 -17.63
CA VAL A 108 -2.75 1.33 -18.99
C VAL A 108 -1.94 2.32 -19.81
N ILE A 109 -0.87 1.84 -20.45
CA ILE A 109 -0.04 2.63 -21.34
C ILE A 109 -0.23 2.09 -22.76
N ASN A 110 -0.84 2.89 -23.64
CA ASN A 110 -0.91 2.55 -25.05
C ASN A 110 0.30 3.15 -25.79
N CYS A 111 1.33 2.34 -26.01
CA CYS A 111 2.52 2.76 -26.76
C CYS A 111 3.00 1.63 -27.68
N ARG A 112 2.84 1.82 -29.00
CA ARG A 112 3.27 0.85 -30.02
C ARG A 112 4.77 0.52 -29.92
N LYS A 113 5.62 1.48 -29.54
CA LYS A 113 7.08 1.28 -29.43
C LYS A 113 7.45 0.31 -28.30
N LEU A 114 6.68 0.26 -27.22
CA LEU A 114 6.94 -0.63 -26.08
C LEU A 114 6.52 -2.08 -26.36
N PHE A 115 5.73 -2.34 -27.41
CA PHE A 115 5.25 -3.68 -27.72
C PHE A 115 6.38 -4.67 -28.02
N ASN A 116 7.46 -4.19 -28.66
CA ASN A 116 8.62 -5.01 -29.01
C ASN A 116 9.67 -5.10 -27.90
N VAL A 117 9.53 -4.32 -26.82
CA VAL A 117 10.49 -4.32 -25.70
C VAL A 117 10.10 -5.41 -24.70
N LEU A 118 11.07 -6.08 -24.09
CA LEU A 118 10.81 -7.07 -23.04
C LEU A 118 10.22 -6.39 -21.80
N VAL A 119 9.29 -7.09 -21.13
CA VAL A 119 8.59 -6.57 -19.94
C VAL A 119 9.59 -6.28 -18.81
N GLU A 120 10.62 -7.10 -18.66
CA GLU A 120 11.67 -6.93 -17.66
C GLU A 120 12.43 -5.62 -17.85
N ILE A 121 12.81 -5.29 -19.09
CA ILE A 121 13.50 -4.03 -19.41
C ILE A 121 12.60 -2.83 -19.10
N ILE A 122 11.31 -2.90 -19.48
CA ILE A 122 10.35 -1.83 -19.19
C ILE A 122 10.19 -1.65 -17.68
N THR A 123 10.15 -2.75 -16.93
CA THR A 123 9.97 -2.73 -15.47
C THR A 123 11.19 -2.13 -14.79
N ASP A 124 12.40 -2.48 -15.23
CA ASP A 124 13.65 -1.97 -14.64
C ASP A 124 13.81 -0.46 -14.88
N GLU A 125 13.59 0.00 -16.11
CA GLU A 125 13.67 1.42 -16.47
C GLU A 125 12.62 2.28 -15.73
N LEU A 126 11.41 1.75 -15.55
CA LEU A 126 10.31 2.45 -14.88
C LEU A 126 10.25 2.21 -13.37
N LYS A 127 11.15 1.40 -12.81
CA LYS A 127 11.25 1.18 -11.36
C LYS A 127 11.50 2.48 -10.60
N SER A 128 12.30 3.37 -11.19
CA SER A 128 12.56 4.72 -10.68
C SER A 128 11.30 5.59 -10.60
N GLN A 129 10.29 5.30 -11.41
CA GLN A 129 8.99 5.99 -11.43
C GLN A 129 7.95 5.32 -10.53
N GLY A 130 8.36 4.36 -9.68
CA GLY A 130 7.46 3.64 -8.78
C GLY A 130 6.68 2.50 -9.45
N ALA A 131 7.09 2.07 -10.65
CA ALA A 131 6.45 0.94 -11.30
C ALA A 131 6.93 -0.39 -10.72
N VAL A 132 5.99 -1.21 -10.24
CA VAL A 132 6.28 -2.47 -9.55
C VAL A 132 6.04 -3.68 -10.46
N MET A 133 5.05 -3.62 -11.36
CA MET A 133 4.66 -4.73 -12.21
C MET A 133 4.15 -4.25 -13.56
N PHE A 134 4.57 -4.93 -14.63
CA PHE A 134 4.03 -4.75 -15.97
C PHE A 134 3.50 -6.06 -16.53
N ALA A 135 2.42 -5.96 -17.31
CA ALA A 135 1.89 -7.06 -18.08
C ALA A 135 1.54 -6.56 -19.48
N LYS A 136 1.95 -7.30 -20.52
CA LYS A 136 1.50 -7.03 -21.88
C LYS A 136 0.08 -7.55 -22.05
N LEU A 137 -0.80 -6.69 -22.53
CA LEU A 137 -2.15 -7.10 -22.91
C LEU A 137 -2.13 -7.53 -24.38
N PRO A 138 -2.75 -8.67 -24.74
CA PRO A 138 -2.98 -9.01 -26.14
C PRO A 138 -3.88 -7.94 -26.76
N PHE A 139 -3.49 -7.42 -27.92
CA PHE A 139 -4.41 -6.64 -28.73
C PHE A 139 -5.40 -7.64 -29.36
N ALA A 140 -6.67 -7.53 -28.97
CA ALA A 140 -7.78 -8.23 -29.61
C ALA A 140 -8.22 -7.48 -30.87
#